data_AF-A0A9W6T720-F1
#
_entry.id   AF-A0A9W6T720-F1
#
_cell.length_a   1.000
_cell.length_b   1.000
_cell.length_c   1.000
_cell.angle_alpha   90.00
_cell.angle_beta   90.00
_cell.angle_gamma   90.00
#
_symmetry.space_group_name_H-M   'P 1'
#
loop_
_entity.id
_entity.type
_entity.pdbx_description
1 polymer ?
#
loop_
_entity_poly.entity_id
_entity_poly.type
_entity_poly.pdbx_seq_one_letter_code
_entity_poly.pdbx_strand_id
1 'polypeptide(L)'
;MDLIGGGAKEYKGFLKFLGDEKPMLGGSPFQINFKYPSDTLFDSAVFKPLNDTVRLCNDDDIRFRCACSDCPDSCPTLPDIKPPGRCKIGGVVPCFSFAVILVYSFLFLFFIGFIIIHKRKNKKFLSRLESSRHFYRYSDNNDRFGGGGNFNDYRRNSILDYLDDFDEEDDYYDDLQNDNDAESLDINHLLLQKTYPINNYLEKWFSKLGLICSLYPYTAISLSLFISLVLSSFTYFIQFETNPVNLWVSSSSDAFQERTIFEEQFSPFYRTEQIYLSYLNNSKSILSEYEIIEWWFEVENEILSLSPLRNNETLETVTYDDICFKPTGDYCILESFTQYYYGDISNLPEIDWKENVEHCAETPVDCLPIFQQPLKKNLVFGGDEDSPVLDSKAIVVTFLLHNDNNQTSDQIINSKIWESTLKTYLINLQDIAYSKGLRLTFSTEISLEEELNKSTTTDIKIIV
;
A
#
# COMPACT_ATOMS: atom_id res chain seq x y z
N MET A 1 -17.21 11.09 -36.12
CA MET A 1 -18.39 10.78 -36.96
C MET A 1 -19.69 10.98 -36.20
N ASP A 2 -19.65 11.10 -34.87
CA ASP A 2 -20.87 11.13 -34.06
C ASP A 2 -21.70 12.41 -34.27
N LEU A 3 -21.06 13.58 -34.30
CA LEU A 3 -21.75 14.85 -34.54
C LEU A 3 -22.20 15.02 -36.02
N ILE A 4 -21.27 14.90 -36.97
CA ILE A 4 -21.54 15.17 -38.40
C ILE A 4 -22.30 14.01 -39.07
N GLY A 5 -22.27 12.82 -38.48
CA GLY A 5 -22.91 11.62 -39.01
C GLY A 5 -24.08 11.10 -38.20
N GLY A 6 -24.51 11.81 -37.15
CA GLY A 6 -25.57 11.35 -36.24
C GLY A 6 -25.29 9.97 -35.65
N GLY A 7 -24.06 9.72 -35.22
CA GLY A 7 -23.64 8.42 -34.67
C GLY A 7 -23.48 7.29 -35.69
N ALA A 8 -23.49 7.58 -36.99
CA ALA A 8 -23.40 6.55 -38.01
C ALA A 8 -22.05 5.82 -38.00
N LYS A 9 -22.11 4.51 -37.74
CA LYS A 9 -20.96 3.58 -37.82
C LYS A 9 -20.69 3.09 -39.25
N GLU A 10 -21.68 3.20 -40.14
CA GLU A 10 -21.59 2.76 -41.54
C GLU A 10 -21.82 3.92 -42.51
N TYR A 11 -21.18 3.87 -43.69
CA TYR A 11 -21.30 4.89 -44.72
C TYR A 11 -22.74 5.11 -45.21
N LYS A 12 -23.59 4.06 -45.19
CA LYS A 12 -25.01 4.18 -45.55
C LYS A 12 -25.79 5.02 -44.56
N GLY A 13 -25.56 4.81 -43.27
CA GLY A 13 -26.16 5.60 -42.20
C GLY A 13 -25.71 7.06 -42.27
N PHE A 14 -24.42 7.27 -42.54
CA PHE A 14 -23.83 8.61 -42.69
C PHE A 14 -24.46 9.39 -43.86
N LEU A 15 -24.52 8.79 -45.04
CA LEU A 15 -25.12 9.44 -46.21
C LEU A 15 -26.63 9.66 -46.03
N LYS A 16 -27.34 8.72 -45.39
CA LYS A 16 -28.74 8.93 -45.04
C LYS A 16 -28.91 10.15 -44.14
N PHE A 17 -28.11 10.26 -43.08
CA PHE A 17 -28.14 11.41 -42.17
C PHE A 17 -27.90 12.73 -42.91
N LEU A 18 -26.91 12.77 -43.81
CA LEU A 18 -26.65 13.95 -44.66
C LEU A 18 -27.77 14.26 -45.64
N GLY A 19 -28.60 13.29 -46.01
CA GLY A 19 -29.70 13.46 -46.96
C GLY A 19 -31.05 13.77 -46.31
N ASP A 20 -31.21 13.48 -45.02
CA ASP A 20 -32.44 13.74 -44.29
C ASP A 20 -32.63 15.26 -44.05
N GLU A 21 -33.84 15.76 -44.32
CA GLU A 21 -34.16 17.18 -44.16
C GLU A 21 -34.16 17.59 -42.68
N LYS A 22 -33.21 18.44 -42.27
CA LYS A 22 -33.07 18.92 -40.89
C LYS A 22 -32.65 20.40 -40.85
N PRO A 23 -33.59 21.35 -40.88
CA PRO A 23 -33.31 22.78 -41.07
C PRO A 23 -32.56 23.47 -39.92
N MET A 24 -32.37 22.82 -38.77
CA MET A 24 -31.78 23.44 -37.56
C MET A 24 -30.55 22.70 -36.99
N LEU A 25 -30.21 21.50 -37.49
CA LEU A 25 -29.25 20.59 -36.84
C LEU A 25 -28.12 20.11 -37.77
N GLY A 26 -27.85 20.86 -38.84
CA GLY A 26 -26.72 20.59 -39.74
C GLY A 26 -26.93 19.44 -40.75
N GLY A 27 -28.17 19.01 -40.99
CA GLY A 27 -28.51 18.06 -42.07
C GLY A 27 -28.76 18.73 -43.42
N SER A 28 -29.41 18.03 -44.35
CA SER A 28 -29.75 18.62 -45.66
C SER A 28 -30.87 19.66 -45.52
N PRO A 29 -30.83 20.78 -46.27
CA PRO A 29 -31.96 21.71 -46.36
C PRO A 29 -33.18 21.16 -47.13
N PHE A 30 -33.06 19.99 -47.77
CA PHE A 30 -34.14 19.28 -48.48
C PHE A 30 -33.84 17.79 -48.55
N GLN A 31 -34.85 16.93 -48.65
CA GLN A 31 -34.62 15.48 -48.67
C GLN A 31 -33.80 15.01 -49.90
N ILE A 32 -32.68 14.32 -49.65
CA ILE A 32 -31.84 13.64 -50.65
C ILE A 32 -31.81 12.15 -50.36
N ASN A 33 -32.33 11.34 -51.29
CA ASN A 33 -32.31 9.89 -51.16
C ASN A 33 -31.13 9.30 -51.93
N PHE A 34 -30.05 8.96 -51.23
CA PHE A 34 -28.89 8.28 -51.83
C PHE A 34 -29.26 6.85 -52.24
N LYS A 35 -29.04 6.52 -53.52
CA LYS A 35 -29.27 5.18 -54.10
C LYS A 35 -27.94 4.50 -54.36
N TYR A 36 -27.87 3.21 -54.07
CA TYR A 36 -26.65 2.42 -54.23
C TYR A 36 -26.77 1.44 -55.39
N PRO A 37 -25.67 1.03 -56.05
CA PRO A 37 -25.70 0.07 -57.15
C PRO A 37 -26.28 -1.31 -56.79
N SER A 38 -26.38 -1.62 -55.49
CA SER A 38 -26.99 -2.84 -54.96
C SER A 38 -28.52 -2.75 -54.80
N ASP A 39 -29.13 -1.57 -55.01
CA ASP A 39 -30.57 -1.40 -54.92
C ASP A 39 -31.26 -1.97 -56.17
N THR A 40 -32.29 -2.78 -55.94
CA THR A 40 -33.06 -3.49 -56.99
C THR A 40 -33.80 -2.58 -57.97
N LEU A 41 -33.91 -1.28 -57.65
CA LEU A 41 -34.58 -0.24 -58.44
C LEU A 41 -33.60 0.64 -59.24
N PHE A 42 -32.31 0.30 -59.27
CA PHE A 42 -31.30 1.08 -59.97
C PHE A 42 -31.27 0.74 -61.47
N ASP A 43 -31.81 1.63 -62.31
CA ASP A 43 -31.73 1.51 -63.76
C ASP A 43 -30.34 1.94 -64.28
N SER A 44 -29.48 0.94 -64.42
CA SER A 44 -28.10 1.09 -64.91
C SER A 44 -28.03 1.59 -66.37
N ALA A 45 -29.15 1.60 -67.12
CA ALA A 45 -29.17 2.10 -68.49
C ALA A 45 -29.33 3.64 -68.57
N VAL A 46 -29.85 4.28 -67.51
CA VAL A 46 -30.14 5.72 -67.47
C VAL A 46 -29.18 6.48 -66.55
N PHE A 47 -28.76 5.88 -65.45
CA PHE A 47 -27.89 6.52 -64.45
C PHE A 47 -26.57 5.79 -64.31
N LYS A 48 -25.47 6.55 -64.28
CA LYS A 48 -24.12 6.03 -63.99
C LYS A 48 -23.73 6.42 -62.56
N PRO A 49 -23.34 5.46 -61.69
CA PRO A 49 -22.91 5.78 -60.34
C PRO A 49 -21.63 6.63 -60.37
N LEU A 50 -21.52 7.58 -59.44
CA LEU A 50 -20.32 8.38 -59.25
C LEU A 50 -19.17 7.49 -58.78
N ASN A 51 -18.03 7.55 -59.47
CA ASN A 51 -16.84 6.76 -59.17
C ASN A 51 -15.60 7.63 -59.34
N ASP A 52 -15.51 8.65 -58.50
CA ASP A 52 -14.34 9.52 -58.41
C ASP A 52 -13.29 8.94 -57.47
N THR A 53 -12.03 9.34 -57.67
CA THR A 53 -10.92 8.89 -56.84
C THR A 53 -10.97 9.59 -55.48
N VAL A 54 -11.22 8.82 -54.42
CA VAL A 54 -11.06 9.24 -53.03
C VAL A 54 -9.67 8.89 -52.52
N ARG A 55 -9.11 9.76 -51.68
CA ARG A 55 -7.83 9.52 -51.00
C ARG A 55 -8.06 8.74 -49.71
N LEU A 56 -7.18 7.79 -49.45
CA LEU A 56 -7.16 7.06 -48.18
C LEU A 56 -6.53 7.94 -47.11
N CYS A 57 -6.91 7.74 -45.85
CA CYS A 57 -6.32 8.52 -44.76
C CYS A 57 -4.85 8.12 -44.48
N ASN A 58 -4.45 6.91 -44.90
CA ASN A 58 -3.08 6.41 -44.88
C ASN A 58 -2.35 6.55 -46.23
N ASP A 59 -2.68 7.60 -47.02
CA ASP A 59 -2.04 7.90 -48.31
C ASP A 59 -0.50 7.91 -48.18
N ASP A 60 0.19 7.41 -49.21
CA ASP A 60 1.65 7.39 -49.28
C ASP A 60 2.23 8.82 -49.39
N ASP A 61 1.46 9.77 -49.93
CA ASP A 61 1.84 11.18 -50.00
C ASP A 61 1.60 11.87 -48.64
N ILE A 62 2.71 12.29 -48.02
CA ILE A 62 2.74 12.98 -46.71
C ILE A 62 1.80 14.20 -46.67
N ARG A 63 1.55 14.86 -47.80
CA ARG A 63 0.66 16.04 -47.86
C ARG A 63 -0.80 15.72 -47.62
N PHE A 64 -1.22 14.47 -47.84
CA PHE A 64 -2.61 14.03 -47.72
C PHE A 64 -2.81 12.99 -46.61
N ARG A 65 -1.73 12.48 -46.01
CA ARG A 65 -1.79 11.53 -44.90
C ARG A 65 -2.30 12.19 -43.62
N CYS A 66 -3.33 11.59 -43.02
CA CYS A 66 -3.91 12.05 -41.75
C CYS A 66 -3.04 11.64 -40.55
N ALA A 67 -3.23 12.32 -39.42
CA ALA A 67 -2.64 11.91 -38.16
C ALA A 67 -3.24 10.57 -37.68
N CYS A 68 -2.44 9.77 -36.96
CA CYS A 68 -2.87 8.49 -36.40
C CYS A 68 -4.04 8.64 -35.39
N SER A 69 -4.12 9.76 -34.68
CA SER A 69 -5.25 10.07 -33.80
C SER A 69 -6.60 10.15 -34.55
N ASP A 70 -6.57 10.51 -35.83
CA ASP A 70 -7.77 10.73 -36.65
C ASP A 70 -8.04 9.53 -37.58
N CYS A 71 -7.00 8.77 -37.92
CA CYS A 71 -7.04 7.61 -38.81
C CYS A 71 -6.21 6.46 -38.22
N PRO A 72 -6.85 5.42 -37.69
CA PRO A 72 -6.16 4.24 -37.16
C PRO A 72 -5.27 3.53 -38.20
N ASP A 73 -5.64 3.58 -39.48
CA ASP A 73 -4.87 2.94 -40.57
C ASP A 73 -3.52 3.64 -40.85
N SER A 74 -3.35 4.88 -40.37
CA SER A 74 -2.08 5.61 -40.44
C SER A 74 -1.14 5.28 -39.26
N CYS A 75 -1.62 4.54 -38.26
CA CYS A 75 -0.83 4.23 -37.08
C CYS A 75 0.21 3.14 -37.35
N PRO A 76 1.45 3.30 -36.83
CA PRO A 76 2.40 2.20 -36.86
C PRO A 76 1.92 1.06 -35.97
N THR A 77 2.06 -0.17 -36.44
CA THR A 77 1.82 -1.36 -35.61
C THR A 77 2.94 -1.48 -34.58
N LEU A 78 2.60 -1.22 -33.32
CA LEU A 78 3.55 -1.34 -32.22
C LEU A 78 3.69 -2.82 -31.81
N PRO A 79 4.90 -3.26 -31.41
CA PRO A 79 5.07 -4.60 -30.85
C PRO A 79 4.35 -4.70 -29.50
N ASP A 80 3.81 -5.88 -29.19
CA ASP A 80 3.13 -6.12 -27.93
C ASP A 80 4.04 -5.80 -26.73
N ILE A 81 3.49 -5.06 -25.76
CA ILE A 81 4.17 -4.73 -24.51
C ILE A 81 4.42 -6.04 -23.75
N LYS A 82 5.69 -6.39 -23.55
CA LYS A 82 6.04 -7.54 -22.72
C LYS A 82 5.65 -7.24 -21.27
N PRO A 83 4.92 -8.13 -20.57
CA PRO A 83 4.54 -7.90 -19.18
C PRO A 83 5.79 -7.70 -18.32
N PRO A 84 5.69 -6.97 -17.19
CA PRO A 84 6.82 -6.73 -16.31
C PRO A 84 7.44 -8.08 -15.92
N GLY A 85 8.72 -8.23 -16.24
CA GLY A 85 9.45 -9.47 -16.01
C GLY A 85 9.49 -9.78 -14.52
N ARG A 86 9.09 -11.00 -14.13
CA ARG A 86 9.33 -11.49 -12.77
C ARG A 86 10.84 -11.47 -12.51
N CYS A 87 11.26 -11.09 -11.30
CA CYS A 87 12.67 -11.08 -10.91
C CYS A 87 13.32 -12.44 -11.22
N LYS A 88 14.28 -12.45 -12.15
CA LYS A 88 15.04 -13.63 -12.56
C LYS A 88 16.53 -13.29 -12.58
N ILE A 89 17.35 -14.18 -12.01
CA ILE A 89 18.81 -14.10 -12.08
C ILE A 89 19.26 -14.95 -13.27
N GLY A 90 20.02 -14.35 -14.19
CA GLY A 90 20.49 -15.02 -15.42
C GLY A 90 19.37 -15.42 -16.39
N GLY A 91 18.17 -14.83 -16.29
CA GLY A 91 17.04 -15.09 -17.19
C GLY A 91 16.31 -16.43 -16.99
N VAL A 92 16.87 -17.36 -16.20
CA VAL A 92 16.35 -18.73 -16.04
C VAL A 92 15.76 -18.95 -14.65
N VAL A 93 16.41 -18.47 -13.59
CA VAL A 93 16.04 -18.83 -12.21
C VAL A 93 15.30 -17.68 -11.53
N PRO A 94 14.10 -17.90 -10.95
CA PRO A 94 13.43 -16.91 -10.12
C PRO A 94 14.31 -16.47 -8.94
N CYS A 95 14.31 -15.19 -8.60
CA CYS A 95 15.13 -14.64 -7.51
C CYS A 95 14.90 -15.36 -6.17
N PHE A 96 13.64 -15.73 -5.87
CA PHE A 96 13.31 -16.51 -4.67
C PHE A 96 13.98 -17.88 -4.66
N SER A 97 13.91 -18.63 -5.77
CA SER A 97 14.54 -19.94 -5.89
C SER A 97 16.06 -19.83 -5.77
N PHE A 98 16.67 -18.80 -6.34
CA PHE A 98 18.10 -18.55 -6.20
C PHE A 98 18.49 -18.26 -4.74
N ALA A 99 17.73 -17.42 -4.03
CA ALA A 99 17.96 -17.14 -2.62
C ALA A 99 17.88 -18.41 -1.77
N VAL A 100 16.87 -19.26 -2.02
CA VAL A 100 16.74 -20.56 -1.37
C VAL A 100 17.97 -21.44 -1.66
N ILE A 101 18.37 -21.60 -2.92
CA ILE A 101 19.55 -22.40 -3.29
C ILE A 101 20.82 -21.89 -2.59
N LEU A 102 21.01 -20.58 -2.54
CA LEU A 102 22.16 -19.94 -1.90
C LEU A 102 22.17 -20.23 -0.39
N VAL A 103 21.04 -20.05 0.30
CA VAL A 103 20.92 -20.34 1.74
C VAL A 103 21.16 -21.83 2.03
N TYR A 104 20.54 -22.73 1.27
CA TYR A 104 20.74 -24.18 1.45
C TYR A 104 22.17 -24.63 1.13
N SER A 105 22.82 -24.01 0.14
CA SER A 105 24.24 -24.27 -0.16
C SER A 105 25.15 -23.89 1.00
N PHE A 106 24.94 -22.71 1.61
CA PHE A 106 25.70 -22.31 2.80
C PHE A 106 25.45 -23.24 3.99
N LEU A 107 24.19 -23.62 4.25
CA LEU A 107 23.85 -24.57 5.32
C LEU A 107 24.50 -25.94 5.09
N PHE A 108 24.51 -26.43 3.86
CA PHE A 108 25.12 -27.71 3.50
C PHE A 108 26.64 -27.68 3.65
N LEU A 109 27.31 -26.62 3.18
CA LEU A 109 28.75 -26.43 3.37
C LEU A 109 29.11 -26.31 4.85
N PHE A 110 28.30 -25.59 5.64
CA PHE A 110 28.48 -25.50 7.08
C PHE A 110 28.33 -26.86 7.76
N PHE A 111 27.33 -27.66 7.38
CA PHE A 111 27.11 -29.00 7.92
C PHE A 111 28.27 -29.96 7.60
N ILE A 112 28.77 -29.95 6.36
CA ILE A 112 29.95 -30.72 5.97
C ILE A 112 31.19 -30.24 6.76
N GLY A 113 31.40 -28.92 6.84
CA GLY A 113 32.48 -28.32 7.62
C GLY A 113 32.44 -28.76 9.08
N PHE A 114 31.25 -28.74 9.68
CA PHE A 114 31.01 -29.22 11.04
C PHE A 114 31.38 -30.71 11.20
N ILE A 115 30.93 -31.58 10.28
CA ILE A 115 31.29 -33.01 10.30
C ILE A 115 32.80 -33.21 10.16
N ILE A 116 33.47 -32.48 9.26
CA ILE A 116 34.92 -32.58 9.05
C ILE A 116 35.67 -32.12 10.30
N ILE A 117 35.27 -31.00 10.90
CA ILE A 117 35.87 -30.48 12.14
C ILE A 117 35.64 -31.47 13.29
N HIS A 118 34.44 -32.03 13.41
CA HIS A 118 34.11 -33.01 14.43
C HIS A 118 34.94 -34.28 14.25
N LYS A 119 35.04 -34.83 13.03
CA LYS A 119 35.92 -35.97 12.73
C LYS A 119 37.40 -35.65 12.98
N ARG A 120 37.89 -34.45 12.64
CA ARG A 120 39.28 -34.04 12.92
C ARG A 120 39.54 -33.90 14.42
N LYS A 121 38.63 -33.30 15.17
CA LYS A 121 38.71 -33.24 16.64
C LYS A 121 38.66 -34.63 17.25
N ASN A 122 37.74 -35.48 16.81
CA ASN A 122 37.60 -36.83 17.34
C ASN A 122 38.82 -37.71 16.99
N LYS A 123 39.35 -37.62 15.76
CA LYS A 123 40.60 -38.30 15.37
C LYS A 123 41.80 -37.78 16.18
N LYS A 124 41.88 -36.46 16.41
CA LYS A 124 42.94 -35.85 17.25
C LYS A 124 42.80 -36.20 18.73
N PHE A 125 41.57 -36.38 19.21
CA PHE A 125 41.25 -36.84 20.56
C PHE A 125 41.60 -38.33 20.73
N LEU A 126 41.18 -39.18 19.79
CA LEU A 126 41.57 -40.60 19.72
C LEU A 126 43.08 -40.78 19.61
N SER A 127 43.78 -40.01 18.77
CA SER A 127 45.25 -40.09 18.69
C SER A 127 45.94 -39.62 19.97
N ARG A 128 45.34 -38.69 20.73
CA ARG A 128 45.86 -38.27 22.05
C ARG A 128 45.63 -39.37 23.10
N LEU A 129 44.46 -40.00 23.11
CA LEU A 129 44.15 -41.15 23.97
C LEU A 129 45.08 -42.34 23.69
N GLU A 130 45.37 -42.63 22.42
CA GLU A 130 46.25 -43.73 22.01
C GLU A 130 47.72 -43.46 22.42
N SER A 131 48.17 -42.20 22.31
CA SER A 131 49.49 -41.78 22.81
C SER A 131 49.58 -41.84 24.34
N SER A 132 48.50 -41.54 25.07
CA SER A 132 48.42 -41.74 26.53
C SER A 132 48.41 -43.23 26.90
N ARG A 133 47.73 -44.08 26.13
CA ARG A 133 47.69 -45.55 26.34
C ARG A 133 49.06 -46.20 26.16
N HIS A 134 49.86 -45.73 25.19
CA HIS A 134 51.23 -46.19 24.99
C HIS A 134 52.17 -45.80 26.13
N PHE A 135 51.92 -44.67 26.81
CA PHE A 135 52.69 -44.27 27.99
C PHE A 135 52.38 -45.17 29.21
N TYR A 136 51.12 -45.54 29.42
CA TYR A 136 50.74 -46.46 30.50
C TYR A 136 51.23 -47.90 30.27
N ARG A 137 51.21 -48.39 29.02
CA ARG A 137 51.68 -49.76 28.69
C ARG A 137 53.21 -49.93 28.77
N TYR A 138 53.97 -48.84 28.81
CA TYR A 138 55.42 -48.86 29.05
C TYR A 138 55.75 -48.89 30.55
N SER A 139 54.90 -48.30 31.40
CA SER A 139 55.09 -48.32 32.86
C SER A 139 54.83 -49.70 33.47
N ASP A 140 53.84 -50.43 32.98
CA ASP A 140 53.41 -51.72 33.56
C ASP A 140 54.39 -52.89 33.30
N ASN A 141 55.34 -52.72 32.37
CA ASN A 141 56.38 -53.73 32.09
C ASN A 141 57.64 -53.57 32.95
N ASN A 142 57.79 -52.47 33.70
CA ASN A 142 58.98 -52.24 34.54
C ASN A 142 58.81 -52.65 36.02
N ASP A 143 57.61 -53.06 36.45
CA ASP A 143 57.37 -53.45 37.86
C ASP A 143 57.60 -54.95 38.13
N ARG A 144 58.34 -55.65 37.26
CA ARG A 144 58.74 -57.06 37.47
C ARG A 144 60.22 -57.32 37.26
N PHE A 145 61.13 -56.44 37.66
CA PHE A 145 62.48 -56.86 38.06
C PHE A 145 63.05 -55.86 39.05
N GLY A 146 63.18 -56.30 40.31
CA GLY A 146 63.82 -55.53 41.37
C GLY A 146 65.30 -55.28 41.07
N GLY A 147 65.79 -54.13 41.54
CA GLY A 147 67.21 -53.81 41.53
C GLY A 147 67.42 -52.35 41.91
N GLY A 148 67.85 -52.10 43.14
CA GLY A 148 68.10 -50.78 43.67
C GLY A 148 69.14 -49.99 42.86
N GLY A 149 68.96 -48.67 42.83
CA GLY A 149 69.91 -47.73 42.26
C GLY A 149 69.54 -46.30 42.62
N ASN A 150 70.36 -45.67 43.46
CA ASN A 150 70.36 -44.23 43.70
C ASN A 150 70.66 -43.47 42.40
N PHE A 151 69.80 -42.52 42.04
CA PHE A 151 70.20 -41.38 41.20
C PHE A 151 69.28 -40.18 41.45
N ASN A 152 69.85 -39.12 42.02
CA ASN A 152 69.29 -37.76 42.01
C ASN A 152 69.33 -37.24 40.56
N ASP A 153 68.26 -36.62 40.04
CA ASP A 153 68.30 -35.17 39.79
C ASP A 153 66.99 -34.52 39.27
N TYR A 154 66.84 -33.27 39.70
CA TYR A 154 66.10 -32.12 39.14
C TYR A 154 64.57 -32.13 38.88
N ARG A 155 63.92 -31.29 39.72
CA ARG A 155 63.00 -30.18 39.34
C ARG A 155 61.51 -30.50 39.22
N ARG A 156 60.82 -30.46 40.36
CA ARG A 156 59.48 -29.85 40.44
C ARG A 156 59.50 -28.67 41.39
N ASN A 157 59.33 -27.49 40.80
CA ASN A 157 59.15 -26.23 41.50
C ASN A 157 57.94 -26.33 42.43
N SER A 158 58.17 -26.15 43.73
CA SER A 158 57.67 -25.01 44.51
C SER A 158 56.40 -24.35 43.94
N ILE A 159 55.24 -24.82 44.40
CA ILE A 159 54.06 -24.01 44.75
C ILE A 159 53.41 -24.74 45.94
N LEU A 160 54.03 -24.61 47.11
CA LEU A 160 53.49 -25.06 48.39
C LEU A 160 53.84 -24.01 49.48
N ASP A 161 53.88 -22.74 49.06
CA ASP A 161 54.40 -21.61 49.84
C ASP A 161 53.36 -20.47 49.93
N TYR A 162 52.06 -20.81 49.81
CA TYR A 162 50.96 -19.83 49.80
C TYR A 162 49.68 -20.35 50.48
N LEU A 163 49.84 -21.09 51.57
CA LEU A 163 48.74 -21.37 52.51
C LEU A 163 49.30 -21.29 53.94
N ASP A 164 49.73 -20.08 54.30
CA ASP A 164 50.03 -19.68 55.68
C ASP A 164 49.34 -18.33 55.88
N ASP A 165 48.06 -18.38 56.26
CA ASP A 165 47.28 -17.33 56.91
C ASP A 165 45.82 -17.78 56.90
N PHE A 166 45.36 -18.41 57.98
CA PHE A 166 44.02 -18.22 58.57
C PHE A 166 44.00 -18.98 59.90
N ASP A 167 44.18 -18.23 60.99
CA ASP A 167 44.00 -18.66 62.38
C ASP A 167 42.52 -18.79 62.78
N GLU A 168 42.30 -19.73 63.71
CA GLU A 168 41.29 -19.82 64.79
C GLU A 168 39.78 -19.72 64.50
N GLU A 169 39.02 -20.81 64.77
CA GLU A 169 38.15 -20.93 65.95
C GLU A 169 37.48 -22.33 66.04
N ASP A 170 36.99 -22.62 67.25
CA ASP A 170 36.83 -23.91 67.92
C ASP A 170 35.69 -24.89 67.49
N ASP A 171 35.86 -26.11 68.03
CA ASP A 171 34.85 -27.00 68.63
C ASP A 171 34.07 -28.06 67.81
N TYR A 172 34.34 -29.32 68.20
CA TYR A 172 33.35 -30.30 68.70
C TYR A 172 32.37 -30.97 67.72
N TYR A 173 32.72 -32.18 67.23
CA TYR A 173 32.05 -33.45 67.59
C TYR A 173 32.77 -34.64 66.94
N ASP A 174 33.02 -35.64 67.78
CA ASP A 174 33.42 -37.00 67.45
C ASP A 174 32.18 -37.80 66.97
N ASP A 175 32.47 -38.94 66.33
CA ASP A 175 31.58 -40.08 66.07
C ASP A 175 30.76 -40.06 64.75
N LEU A 176 31.27 -40.76 63.72
CA LEU A 176 30.60 -41.97 63.22
C LEU A 176 31.47 -42.73 62.21
N GLN A 177 31.52 -44.03 62.47
CA GLN A 177 32.25 -45.09 61.81
C GLN A 177 31.92 -45.24 60.32
N ASN A 178 33.00 -45.45 59.55
CA ASN A 178 33.18 -46.61 58.68
C ASN A 178 32.09 -46.85 57.62
N ASP A 179 32.28 -46.25 56.44
CA ASP A 179 31.95 -46.92 55.18
C ASP A 179 33.01 -46.57 54.14
N ASN A 180 33.75 -47.61 53.74
CA ASN A 180 34.68 -47.58 52.63
C ASN A 180 33.85 -47.57 51.34
N ASP A 181 33.66 -46.40 50.74
CA ASP A 181 33.37 -46.23 49.31
C ASP A 181 33.62 -44.76 48.93
N ALA A 182 34.88 -44.33 49.05
CA ALA A 182 35.32 -43.10 48.42
C ALA A 182 35.46 -43.36 46.91
N GLU A 183 34.35 -43.24 46.19
CA GLU A 183 34.34 -42.91 44.77
C GLU A 183 35.21 -41.67 44.62
N SER A 184 36.43 -41.85 44.10
CA SER A 184 37.38 -40.78 43.87
C SER A 184 36.77 -39.84 42.83
N LEU A 185 36.03 -38.83 43.31
CA LEU A 185 35.61 -37.68 42.54
C LEU A 185 36.86 -37.16 41.84
N ASP A 186 36.87 -37.34 40.52
CA ASP A 186 38.03 -37.10 39.67
C ASP A 186 38.32 -35.59 39.62
N ILE A 187 39.01 -35.10 40.65
CA ILE A 187 39.45 -33.70 40.78
C ILE A 187 40.28 -33.28 39.55
N ASN A 188 40.93 -34.23 38.87
CA ASN A 188 41.65 -33.98 37.63
C ASN A 188 40.72 -33.63 36.45
N HIS A 189 39.45 -34.03 36.48
CA HIS A 189 38.48 -33.70 35.45
C HIS A 189 38.00 -32.24 35.54
N LEU A 190 38.10 -31.61 36.73
CA LEU A 190 37.84 -30.18 36.93
C LEU A 190 39.05 -29.30 36.56
N LEU A 191 40.27 -29.81 36.74
CA LEU A 191 41.51 -29.02 36.54
C LEU A 191 41.97 -28.92 35.06
N LEU A 192 41.30 -29.60 34.13
CA LEU A 192 41.62 -29.57 32.70
C LEU A 192 40.55 -28.91 31.83
N GLN A 193 39.69 -28.07 32.39
CA GLN A 193 38.91 -27.16 31.56
C GLN A 193 39.87 -26.08 31.07
N LYS A 194 40.40 -26.24 29.85
CA LYS A 194 41.17 -25.19 29.17
C LYS A 194 40.23 -24.01 28.93
N THR A 195 40.15 -23.13 29.92
CA THR A 195 39.27 -21.98 29.91
C THR A 195 39.70 -21.05 28.77
N TYR A 196 38.76 -20.73 27.87
CA TYR A 196 39.03 -19.82 26.77
C TYR A 196 39.43 -18.44 27.35
N PRO A 197 40.47 -17.78 26.83
CA PRO A 197 40.97 -16.53 27.40
C PRO A 197 39.91 -15.42 27.40
N ILE A 198 39.01 -15.44 26.41
CA ILE A 198 37.84 -14.54 26.34
C ILE A 198 36.86 -14.84 27.49
N ASN A 199 36.57 -16.11 27.76
CA ASN A 199 35.70 -16.48 28.87
C ASN A 199 36.30 -16.06 30.20
N ASN A 200 37.61 -16.27 30.41
CA ASN A 200 38.28 -15.79 31.64
C ASN A 200 38.28 -14.28 31.78
N TYR A 201 38.38 -13.54 30.67
CA TYR A 201 38.30 -12.09 30.68
C TYR A 201 36.88 -11.62 31.03
N LEU A 202 35.87 -12.19 30.38
CA LEU A 202 34.45 -11.91 30.67
C LEU A 202 34.08 -12.30 32.09
N GLU A 203 34.53 -13.46 32.57
CA GLU A 203 34.29 -13.95 33.93
C GLU A 203 34.91 -13.00 34.96
N LYS A 204 36.17 -12.59 34.77
CA LYS A 204 36.80 -11.59 35.66
C LYS A 204 36.08 -10.25 35.62
N TRP A 205 35.56 -9.83 34.48
CA TRP A 205 34.87 -8.56 34.33
C TRP A 205 33.46 -8.58 34.95
N PHE A 206 32.67 -9.61 34.65
CA PHE A 206 31.35 -9.82 35.25
C PHE A 206 31.42 -10.12 36.75
N SER A 207 32.43 -10.87 37.20
CA SER A 207 32.67 -11.10 38.63
C SER A 207 32.96 -9.80 39.37
N LYS A 208 33.81 -8.92 38.81
CA LYS A 208 34.06 -7.59 39.37
C LYS A 208 32.81 -6.72 39.37
N LEU A 209 32.04 -6.72 38.29
CA LEU A 209 30.80 -5.94 38.18
C LEU A 209 29.75 -6.44 39.19
N GLY A 210 29.55 -7.75 39.29
CA GLY A 210 28.65 -8.38 40.25
C GLY A 210 29.06 -8.13 41.69
N LEU A 211 30.36 -8.18 41.99
CA LEU A 211 30.90 -7.88 43.31
C LEU A 211 30.63 -6.41 43.70
N ILE A 212 30.81 -5.46 42.77
CA ILE A 212 30.46 -4.04 42.97
C ILE A 212 28.95 -3.86 43.21
N CYS A 213 28.10 -4.55 42.44
CA CYS A 213 26.64 -4.51 42.65
C CYS A 213 26.22 -5.12 43.99
N SER A 214 26.88 -6.18 44.46
CA SER A 214 26.57 -6.82 45.75
C SER A 214 27.07 -6.02 46.96
N LEU A 215 28.19 -5.31 46.83
CA LEU A 215 28.74 -4.48 47.91
C LEU A 215 27.94 -3.18 48.08
N TYR A 216 27.35 -2.65 47.00
CA TYR A 216 26.58 -1.40 47.02
C TYR A 216 25.22 -1.55 46.29
N PRO A 217 24.27 -2.35 46.82
CA PRO A 217 23.02 -2.62 46.14
C PRO A 217 22.11 -1.39 46.01
N TYR A 218 22.05 -0.54 47.05
CA TYR A 218 21.21 0.66 47.02
C TYR A 218 21.67 1.69 45.98
N THR A 219 22.98 1.88 45.80
CA THR A 219 23.51 2.81 44.80
C THR A 219 23.31 2.26 43.38
N ALA A 220 23.47 0.95 43.18
CA ALA A 220 23.22 0.29 41.90
C ALA A 220 21.75 0.42 41.47
N ILE A 221 20.80 0.17 42.37
CA ILE A 221 19.36 0.32 42.11
C ILE A 221 18.97 1.78 41.91
N SER A 222 19.50 2.70 42.74
CA SER A 222 19.21 4.13 42.58
C SER A 222 19.73 4.67 41.25
N LEU A 223 20.90 4.21 40.81
CA LEU A 223 21.49 4.62 39.54
C LEU A 223 20.72 4.05 38.35
N SER A 224 20.31 2.77 38.40
CA SER A 224 19.49 2.19 37.33
C SER A 224 18.13 2.87 37.22
N LEU A 225 17.47 3.14 38.35
CA LEU A 225 16.19 3.86 38.39
C LEU A 225 16.35 5.29 37.89
N PHE A 226 17.41 5.99 38.28
CA PHE A 226 17.73 7.33 37.77
C PHE A 226 17.92 7.32 36.24
N ILE A 227 18.71 6.38 35.71
CA ILE A 227 18.92 6.24 34.26
C ILE A 227 17.60 5.93 33.54
N SER A 228 16.79 5.01 34.08
CA SER A 228 15.47 4.68 33.52
C SER A 228 14.52 5.89 33.55
N LEU A 229 14.50 6.67 34.62
CA LEU A 229 13.70 7.89 34.72
C LEU A 229 14.14 8.93 33.68
N VAL A 230 15.45 9.18 33.57
CA VAL A 230 16.01 10.10 32.59
C VAL A 230 15.65 9.66 31.16
N LEU A 231 15.86 8.39 30.82
CA LEU A 231 15.51 7.84 29.51
C LEU A 231 13.99 7.91 29.24
N SER A 232 13.16 7.63 30.25
CA SER A 232 11.70 7.76 30.12
C SER A 232 11.27 9.22 29.96
N SER A 233 11.97 10.19 30.55
CA SER A 233 11.64 11.61 30.38
C SER A 233 11.77 12.07 28.93
N PHE A 234 12.63 11.42 28.12
CA PHE A 234 12.76 11.75 26.71
C PHE A 234 11.52 11.41 25.89
N THR A 235 10.61 10.55 26.38
CA THR A 235 9.36 10.27 25.65
C THR A 235 8.43 11.48 25.57
N TYR A 236 8.59 12.49 26.43
CA TYR A 236 7.82 13.74 26.35
C TYR A 236 8.09 14.52 25.06
N PHE A 237 9.28 14.36 24.46
CA PHE A 237 9.64 15.04 23.22
C PHE A 237 9.27 14.23 21.96
N ILE A 238 8.65 13.06 22.11
CA ILE A 238 8.23 12.25 20.96
C ILE A 238 7.08 12.97 20.24
N GLN A 239 7.29 13.20 18.95
CA GLN A 239 6.27 13.64 18.02
C GLN A 239 5.88 12.45 17.13
N PHE A 240 4.57 12.21 17.01
CA PHE A 240 4.05 11.14 16.16
C PHE A 240 3.72 11.70 14.78
N GLU A 241 4.21 11.02 13.74
CA GLU A 241 3.82 11.27 12.36
C GLU A 241 2.50 10.53 12.10
N THR A 242 1.46 11.27 11.72
CA THR A 242 0.12 10.72 11.42
C THR A 242 -0.13 10.62 9.92
N ASN A 243 0.70 11.27 9.08
CA ASN A 243 0.50 11.23 7.64
C ASN A 243 0.92 9.86 7.07
N PRO A 244 -0.02 9.08 6.48
CA PRO A 244 0.30 7.77 5.94
C PRO A 244 1.35 7.84 4.83
N VAL A 245 1.34 8.88 3.99
CA VAL A 245 2.29 8.99 2.88
C VAL A 245 3.74 9.00 3.37
N ASN A 246 4.03 9.80 4.40
CA ASN A 246 5.37 9.91 4.99
C ASN A 246 5.78 8.62 5.71
N LEU A 247 4.82 7.84 6.21
CA LEU A 247 5.07 6.53 6.84
C LEU A 247 5.43 5.44 5.83
N TRP A 248 4.86 5.47 4.62
CA TRP A 248 4.99 4.39 3.64
C TRP A 248 5.99 4.68 2.51
N VAL A 249 6.36 5.94 2.28
CA VAL A 249 7.23 6.35 1.17
C VAL A 249 8.47 7.07 1.68
N SER A 250 9.65 6.59 1.30
CA SER A 250 10.90 7.27 1.64
C SER A 250 11.06 8.58 0.86
N SER A 251 11.49 9.63 1.54
CA SER A 251 11.73 10.95 0.93
C SER A 251 12.80 10.97 -0.16
N SER A 252 13.71 9.99 -0.19
CA SER A 252 14.74 9.86 -1.23
C SER A 252 14.27 9.08 -2.46
N SER A 253 13.03 8.59 -2.50
CA SER A 253 12.52 7.84 -3.66
C SER A 253 12.19 8.77 -4.83
N ASP A 254 12.36 8.27 -6.06
CA ASP A 254 12.06 9.03 -7.28
C ASP A 254 10.58 9.46 -7.32
N ALA A 255 9.67 8.55 -6.95
CA ALA A 255 8.23 8.84 -6.90
C ALA A 255 7.87 9.97 -5.93
N PHE A 256 8.57 10.08 -4.79
CA PHE A 256 8.38 11.18 -3.85
C PHE A 256 8.86 12.51 -4.44
N GLN A 257 10.02 12.51 -5.11
CA GLN A 257 10.58 13.71 -5.74
C GLN A 257 9.73 14.21 -6.92
N GLU A 258 9.26 13.29 -7.78
CA GLU A 258 8.35 13.60 -8.89
C GLU A 258 7.05 14.20 -8.37
N ARG A 259 6.49 13.63 -7.30
CA ARG A 259 5.33 14.18 -6.62
C ARG A 259 5.58 15.60 -6.09
N THR A 260 6.69 15.83 -5.38
CA THR A 260 7.01 17.17 -4.86
C THR A 260 7.11 18.21 -5.98
N ILE A 261 7.76 17.88 -7.09
CA ILE A 261 7.86 18.77 -8.25
C ILE A 261 6.46 19.06 -8.84
N PHE A 262 5.60 18.04 -8.93
CA PHE A 262 4.23 18.22 -9.39
C PHE A 262 3.44 19.15 -8.46
N GLU A 263 3.49 18.93 -7.14
CA GLU A 263 2.76 19.73 -6.16
C GLU A 263 3.26 21.18 -6.09
N GLU A 264 4.54 21.43 -6.32
CA GLU A 264 5.11 22.79 -6.40
C GLU A 264 4.64 23.55 -7.64
N GLN A 265 4.45 22.86 -8.77
CA GLN A 265 4.08 23.48 -10.05
C GLN A 265 2.57 23.58 -10.26
N PHE A 266 1.82 22.56 -9.82
CA PHE A 266 0.41 22.40 -10.12
C PHE A 266 -0.49 22.46 -8.88
N SER A 267 0.08 22.76 -7.71
CA SER A 267 -0.58 22.61 -6.41
C SER A 267 -0.83 21.12 -6.07
N PRO A 268 -1.09 20.78 -4.79
CA PRO A 268 -1.47 19.42 -4.43
C PRO A 268 -2.73 18.97 -5.13
N PHE A 269 -2.81 17.65 -5.35
CA PHE A 269 -4.01 17.02 -5.87
C PHE A 269 -5.19 17.30 -4.95
N TYR A 270 -6.35 17.63 -5.53
CA TYR A 270 -7.58 17.94 -4.80
C TYR A 270 -8.01 16.75 -3.89
N ARG A 271 -8.81 17.06 -2.87
CA ARG A 271 -9.41 16.04 -2.00
C ARG A 271 -10.71 15.57 -2.65
N THR A 272 -10.99 14.29 -2.54
CA THR A 272 -12.13 13.67 -3.25
C THR A 272 -13.08 13.02 -2.28
N GLU A 273 -14.35 13.37 -2.39
CA GLU A 273 -15.43 12.79 -1.59
C GLU A 273 -16.41 12.12 -2.54
N GLN A 274 -16.38 10.79 -2.56
CA GLN A 274 -17.12 9.99 -3.51
C GLN A 274 -18.31 9.32 -2.84
N ILE A 275 -19.47 9.43 -3.49
CA ILE A 275 -20.72 8.78 -3.09
C ILE A 275 -21.18 7.90 -4.25
N TYR A 276 -21.52 6.66 -3.93
CA TYR A 276 -22.06 5.69 -4.85
C TYR A 276 -23.47 5.32 -4.42
N LEU A 277 -24.41 5.43 -5.34
CA LEU A 277 -25.79 5.03 -5.12
C LEU A 277 -26.18 3.94 -6.12
N SER A 278 -26.69 2.83 -5.60
CA SER A 278 -27.13 1.68 -6.38
C SER A 278 -28.38 1.05 -5.78
N TYR A 279 -29.07 0.16 -6.49
CA TYR A 279 -30.12 -0.66 -5.89
C TYR A 279 -29.52 -1.79 -5.05
N LEU A 280 -30.21 -2.18 -3.97
CA LEU A 280 -29.82 -3.37 -3.18
C LEU A 280 -29.78 -4.65 -4.03
N ASN A 281 -30.63 -4.72 -5.06
CA ASN A 281 -30.65 -5.79 -6.03
C ASN A 281 -29.92 -5.35 -7.31
N ASN A 282 -28.74 -5.94 -7.57
CA ASN A 282 -27.87 -5.62 -8.70
C ASN A 282 -28.50 -5.83 -10.09
N SER A 283 -29.68 -6.46 -10.19
CA SER A 283 -30.36 -6.62 -11.46
C SER A 283 -31.02 -5.33 -11.97
N LYS A 284 -31.43 -4.41 -11.09
CA LYS A 284 -32.16 -3.19 -11.44
C LYS A 284 -31.18 -2.05 -11.78
N SER A 285 -31.47 -1.30 -12.84
CA SER A 285 -30.72 -0.07 -13.18
C SER A 285 -31.08 1.04 -12.19
N ILE A 286 -30.11 1.90 -11.84
CA ILE A 286 -30.36 3.08 -11.01
C ILE A 286 -31.26 4.09 -11.74
N LEU A 287 -31.18 4.14 -13.07
CA LEU A 287 -31.99 4.98 -13.95
C LEU A 287 -33.29 4.27 -14.38
N SER A 288 -33.96 3.59 -13.45
CA SER A 288 -35.24 2.91 -13.73
C SER A 288 -36.46 3.74 -13.33
N GLU A 289 -36.35 4.51 -12.25
CA GLU A 289 -37.45 5.24 -11.61
C GLU A 289 -37.10 6.73 -11.47
N TYR A 290 -37.98 7.60 -11.95
CA TYR A 290 -37.78 9.05 -11.90
C TYR A 290 -37.79 9.58 -10.46
N GLU A 291 -38.61 9.01 -9.57
CA GLU A 291 -38.67 9.38 -8.14
C GLU A 291 -37.31 9.28 -7.43
N ILE A 292 -36.47 8.30 -7.81
CA ILE A 292 -35.13 8.16 -7.23
C ILE A 292 -34.18 9.24 -7.74
N ILE A 293 -34.33 9.64 -9.00
CA ILE A 293 -33.57 10.75 -9.60
C ILE A 293 -33.96 12.05 -8.90
N GLU A 294 -35.25 12.35 -8.82
CA GLU A 294 -35.77 13.52 -8.12
C GLU A 294 -35.28 13.58 -6.67
N TRP A 295 -35.39 12.48 -5.93
CA TRP A 295 -34.85 12.37 -4.57
C TRP A 295 -33.35 12.64 -4.49
N TRP A 296 -32.56 12.17 -5.46
CA TRP A 296 -31.12 12.42 -5.48
C TRP A 296 -30.79 13.91 -5.73
N PHE A 297 -31.52 14.58 -6.61
CA PHE A 297 -31.38 16.03 -6.81
C PHE A 297 -31.65 16.82 -5.52
N GLU A 298 -32.64 16.41 -4.73
CA GLU A 298 -32.91 17.01 -3.41
C GLU A 298 -31.74 16.79 -2.46
N VAL A 299 -31.26 15.55 -2.33
CA VAL A 299 -30.13 15.18 -1.47
C VAL A 299 -28.86 15.97 -1.83
N GLU A 300 -28.56 16.10 -3.12
CA GLU A 300 -27.38 16.85 -3.58
C GLU A 300 -27.47 18.33 -3.19
N ASN A 301 -28.65 18.94 -3.33
CA ASN A 301 -28.90 20.31 -2.89
C ASN A 301 -28.83 20.46 -1.35
N GLU A 302 -29.31 19.47 -0.59
CA GLU A 302 -29.15 19.44 0.87
C GLU A 302 -27.66 19.40 1.26
N ILE A 303 -26.85 18.58 0.58
CA ILE A 303 -25.40 18.51 0.81
C ILE A 303 -24.72 19.86 0.52
N LEU A 304 -25.08 20.51 -0.59
CA LEU A 304 -24.55 21.83 -0.96
C LEU A 304 -24.94 22.92 0.05
N SER A 305 -26.08 22.76 0.73
CA SER A 305 -26.57 23.70 1.76
C SER A 305 -25.94 23.51 3.15
N LEU A 306 -25.14 22.45 3.36
CA LEU A 306 -24.48 22.20 4.64
C LEU A 306 -23.55 23.36 5.02
N SER A 307 -23.74 23.86 6.24
CA SER A 307 -23.02 25.02 6.78
C SER A 307 -22.57 24.79 8.23
N PRO A 308 -21.62 23.86 8.47
CA PRO A 308 -21.10 23.62 9.81
C PRO A 308 -20.42 24.86 10.41
N LEU A 309 -20.51 24.99 11.73
CA LEU A 309 -19.83 26.04 12.49
C LEU A 309 -18.35 25.71 12.62
N ARG A 310 -17.50 26.63 12.14
CA ARG A 310 -16.03 26.60 12.32
C ARG A 310 -15.65 26.80 13.78
N ASN A 311 -16.29 27.79 14.41
CA ASN A 311 -16.04 28.13 15.80
C ASN A 311 -17.35 28.52 16.50
N ASN A 312 -17.60 27.89 17.64
CA ASN A 312 -18.78 28.13 18.47
C ASN A 312 -18.83 29.55 19.04
N GLU A 313 -17.68 30.23 19.13
CA GLU A 313 -17.59 31.59 19.69
C GLU A 313 -17.87 32.69 18.66
N THR A 314 -17.33 32.56 17.44
CA THR A 314 -17.48 33.56 16.37
C THR A 314 -18.69 33.31 15.47
N LEU A 315 -19.35 32.15 15.60
CA LEU A 315 -20.47 31.70 14.76
C LEU A 315 -20.16 31.71 13.26
N GLU A 316 -18.87 31.60 12.91
CA GLU A 316 -18.41 31.53 11.52
C GLU A 316 -18.78 30.15 10.95
N THR A 317 -19.45 30.13 9.80
CA THR A 317 -19.86 28.90 9.12
C THR A 317 -18.94 28.63 7.93
N VAL A 318 -18.68 27.36 7.65
CA VAL A 318 -17.97 26.91 6.43
C VAL A 318 -19.01 26.36 5.47
N THR A 319 -19.07 26.86 4.24
CA THR A 319 -19.93 26.32 3.19
C THR A 319 -19.12 25.54 2.16
N TYR A 320 -19.78 24.71 1.34
CA TYR A 320 -19.11 24.01 0.25
C TYR A 320 -18.40 24.96 -0.72
N ASP A 321 -19.01 26.11 -1.02
CA ASP A 321 -18.44 27.11 -1.95
C ASP A 321 -17.11 27.72 -1.45
N ASP A 322 -16.88 27.73 -0.14
CA ASP A 322 -15.64 28.25 0.46
C ASP A 322 -14.46 27.27 0.32
N ILE A 323 -14.76 25.96 0.26
CA ILE A 323 -13.74 24.89 0.33
C ILE A 323 -13.56 24.10 -0.97
N CYS A 324 -14.52 24.16 -1.89
CA CYS A 324 -14.52 23.39 -3.11
C CYS A 324 -13.34 23.75 -4.03
N PHE A 325 -12.98 22.83 -4.91
CA PHE A 325 -11.99 23.07 -5.94
C PHE A 325 -12.58 23.92 -7.08
N LYS A 326 -11.99 25.11 -7.30
CA LYS A 326 -12.38 26.05 -8.38
C LYS A 326 -11.21 26.24 -9.35
N PRO A 327 -11.28 25.75 -10.61
CA PRO A 327 -10.16 25.83 -11.55
C PRO A 327 -9.88 27.27 -12.02
N THR A 328 -10.92 28.10 -12.16
CA THR A 328 -10.81 29.53 -12.54
C THR A 328 -11.15 30.50 -11.40
N GLY A 329 -11.62 29.97 -10.26
CA GLY A 329 -12.06 30.75 -9.11
C GLY A 329 -13.56 31.05 -9.04
N ASP A 330 -14.33 30.80 -10.11
CA ASP A 330 -15.73 31.22 -10.20
C ASP A 330 -16.74 30.17 -9.71
N TYR A 331 -16.55 28.90 -10.10
CA TYR A 331 -17.52 27.84 -9.84
C TYR A 331 -16.82 26.60 -9.26
N CYS A 332 -17.48 25.96 -8.28
CA CYS A 332 -17.09 24.67 -7.77
C CYS A 332 -17.24 23.57 -8.83
N ILE A 333 -16.27 22.67 -8.88
CA ILE A 333 -16.46 21.40 -9.60
C ILE A 333 -17.25 20.45 -8.71
N LEU A 334 -18.31 19.88 -9.28
CA LEU A 334 -19.09 18.78 -8.74
C LEU A 334 -19.30 17.81 -9.89
N GLU A 335 -18.83 16.57 -9.74
CA GLU A 335 -18.97 15.56 -10.78
C GLU A 335 -20.18 14.69 -10.44
N SER A 336 -21.32 15.03 -11.01
CA SER A 336 -22.59 14.31 -10.88
C SER A 336 -23.36 14.44 -12.18
N PHE A 337 -24.16 13.44 -12.56
CA PHE A 337 -24.98 13.53 -13.77
C PHE A 337 -26.04 14.65 -13.68
N THR A 338 -26.42 15.05 -12.46
CA THR A 338 -27.30 16.20 -12.18
C THR A 338 -26.77 17.50 -12.80
N GLN A 339 -25.44 17.60 -12.96
CA GLN A 339 -24.77 18.78 -13.48
C GLN A 339 -24.93 18.95 -15.00
N TYR A 340 -25.38 17.91 -15.71
CA TYR A 340 -25.93 18.08 -17.07
C TYR A 340 -27.12 19.04 -17.10
N TYR A 341 -27.80 19.21 -15.97
CA TYR A 341 -29.02 20.01 -15.78
C TYR A 341 -28.84 21.14 -14.76
N TYR A 342 -27.59 21.55 -14.53
CA TYR A 342 -27.22 22.62 -13.58
C TYR A 342 -27.60 22.34 -12.11
N GLY A 343 -27.82 21.08 -11.74
CA GLY A 343 -28.25 20.70 -10.40
C GLY A 343 -29.73 20.99 -10.08
N ASP A 344 -30.53 21.38 -11.08
CA ASP A 344 -31.96 21.69 -10.93
C ASP A 344 -32.81 20.66 -11.69
N ILE A 345 -33.68 19.96 -10.94
CA ILE A 345 -34.60 18.95 -11.47
C ILE A 345 -35.61 19.54 -12.47
N SER A 346 -35.89 20.85 -12.39
CA SER A 346 -36.79 21.56 -13.31
C SER A 346 -36.33 21.48 -14.77
N ASN A 347 -35.02 21.33 -14.99
CA ASN A 347 -34.42 21.19 -16.32
C ASN A 347 -34.46 19.74 -16.84
N LEU A 348 -34.93 18.79 -16.04
CA LEU A 348 -35.09 17.37 -16.40
C LEU A 348 -36.55 16.91 -16.18
N PRO A 349 -37.48 17.22 -17.09
CA PRO A 349 -38.88 16.85 -16.96
C PRO A 349 -39.12 15.34 -17.09
N GLU A 350 -40.11 14.81 -16.36
CA GLU A 350 -40.45 13.38 -16.28
C GLU A 350 -40.82 12.73 -17.64
N ILE A 351 -41.26 13.51 -18.63
CA ILE A 351 -41.74 12.95 -19.90
C ILE A 351 -40.58 12.39 -20.73
N ASP A 352 -39.46 13.12 -20.81
CA ASP A 352 -38.37 12.88 -21.75
C ASP A 352 -37.01 12.64 -21.07
N TRP A 353 -36.98 12.44 -19.74
CA TRP A 353 -35.71 12.36 -19.00
C TRP A 353 -34.78 11.25 -19.47
N LYS A 354 -35.31 10.10 -19.92
CA LYS A 354 -34.47 8.97 -20.38
C LYS A 354 -33.67 9.34 -21.62
N GLU A 355 -34.34 9.92 -22.61
CA GLU A 355 -33.70 10.36 -23.86
C GLU A 355 -32.71 11.49 -23.59
N ASN A 356 -33.08 12.43 -22.71
CA ASN A 356 -32.18 13.53 -22.33
C ASN A 356 -30.92 13.04 -21.60
N VAL A 357 -31.05 12.09 -20.67
CA VAL A 357 -29.89 11.54 -19.93
C VAL A 357 -29.00 10.73 -20.85
N GLU A 358 -29.58 9.91 -21.73
CA GLU A 358 -28.84 9.15 -22.74
C GLU A 358 -28.10 10.08 -23.69
N HIS A 359 -28.77 11.12 -24.21
CA HIS A 359 -28.18 12.12 -25.09
C HIS A 359 -26.99 12.83 -24.43
N CYS A 360 -27.16 13.39 -23.23
CA CYS A 360 -26.08 14.09 -22.54
C CYS A 360 -24.88 13.18 -22.19
N ALA A 361 -25.14 11.91 -21.90
CA ALA A 361 -24.07 10.97 -21.58
C ALA A 361 -23.30 10.49 -22.83
N GLU A 362 -23.95 10.41 -23.98
CA GLU A 362 -23.31 10.10 -25.28
C GLU A 362 -22.60 11.32 -25.89
N THR A 363 -23.19 12.51 -25.77
CA THR A 363 -22.62 13.79 -26.23
C THR A 363 -22.48 14.84 -25.10
N PRO A 364 -21.54 14.65 -24.15
CA PRO A 364 -21.35 15.56 -23.01
C PRO A 364 -21.04 17.03 -23.34
N VAL A 365 -20.67 17.31 -24.60
CA VAL A 365 -20.37 18.67 -25.06
C VAL A 365 -21.63 19.52 -25.19
N ASP A 366 -22.80 18.90 -25.40
CA ASP A 366 -24.07 19.61 -25.53
C ASP A 366 -24.67 19.96 -24.16
N CYS A 367 -24.29 19.23 -23.11
CA CYS A 367 -24.81 19.37 -21.75
C CYS A 367 -23.71 19.78 -20.77
N LEU A 368 -23.12 20.96 -20.99
CA LEU A 368 -22.04 21.46 -20.13
C LEU A 368 -22.57 21.96 -18.78
N PRO A 369 -21.95 21.53 -17.67
CA PRO A 369 -22.15 22.15 -16.36
C PRO A 369 -21.77 23.64 -16.33
N ILE A 370 -22.10 24.31 -15.22
CA ILE A 370 -21.74 25.72 -14.97
C ILE A 370 -20.23 26.00 -15.10
N PHE A 371 -19.39 25.02 -14.75
CA PHE A 371 -17.93 25.11 -14.84
C PHE A 371 -17.36 24.79 -16.23
N GLN A 372 -18.22 24.58 -17.23
CA GLN A 372 -17.89 24.43 -18.66
C GLN A 372 -16.96 23.25 -19.01
N GLN A 373 -16.84 22.25 -18.13
CA GLN A 373 -16.06 21.04 -18.42
C GLN A 373 -17.01 19.86 -18.66
N PRO A 374 -16.88 19.15 -19.80
CA PRO A 374 -17.77 18.05 -20.13
C PRO A 374 -17.56 16.86 -19.18
N LEU A 375 -18.66 16.34 -18.62
CA LEU A 375 -18.64 15.16 -17.75
C LEU A 375 -18.84 13.90 -18.58
N LYS A 376 -17.82 13.04 -18.64
CA LYS A 376 -17.90 11.78 -19.37
C LYS A 376 -18.77 10.77 -18.61
N LYS A 377 -19.50 9.92 -19.34
CA LYS A 377 -20.39 8.89 -18.76
C LYS A 377 -19.69 7.98 -17.74
N ASN A 378 -18.42 7.64 -17.97
CA ASN A 378 -17.65 6.73 -17.10
C ASN A 378 -17.21 7.36 -15.77
N LEU A 379 -17.34 8.68 -15.61
CA LEU A 379 -17.08 9.37 -14.34
C LEU A 379 -18.31 9.36 -13.43
N VAL A 380 -19.52 9.46 -14.00
CA VAL A 380 -20.76 9.69 -13.26
C VAL A 380 -21.71 8.47 -13.23
N PHE A 381 -21.50 7.48 -14.11
CA PHE A 381 -22.28 6.25 -14.15
C PHE A 381 -21.39 5.02 -13.98
N GLY A 382 -21.85 4.07 -13.16
CA GLY A 382 -21.22 2.77 -12.95
C GLY A 382 -21.84 1.67 -13.81
N GLY A 383 -21.00 0.93 -14.53
CA GLY A 383 -21.39 -0.15 -15.44
C GLY A 383 -20.25 -0.52 -16.39
N ASP A 384 -20.52 -1.38 -17.36
CA ASP A 384 -19.55 -1.71 -18.41
C ASP A 384 -19.41 -0.54 -19.40
N GLU A 385 -18.20 -0.27 -19.89
CA GLU A 385 -17.91 0.88 -20.78
C GLU A 385 -18.79 0.89 -22.05
N ASP A 386 -19.12 -0.29 -22.58
CA ASP A 386 -19.91 -0.45 -23.80
C ASP A 386 -21.42 -0.54 -23.56
N SER A 387 -21.86 -0.57 -22.30
CA SER A 387 -23.30 -0.67 -21.98
C SER A 387 -24.04 0.65 -22.18
N PRO A 388 -25.33 0.62 -22.59
CA PRO A 388 -26.18 1.79 -22.62
C PRO A 388 -26.29 2.41 -21.24
N VAL A 389 -26.35 3.75 -21.18
CA VAL A 389 -26.36 4.50 -19.91
C VAL A 389 -27.60 4.16 -19.08
N LEU A 390 -28.74 3.90 -19.73
CA LEU A 390 -29.98 3.51 -19.06
C LEU A 390 -29.89 2.17 -18.31
N ASP A 391 -28.91 1.32 -18.62
CA ASP A 391 -28.67 0.05 -17.94
C ASP A 391 -27.68 0.15 -16.76
N SER A 392 -27.17 1.35 -16.47
CA SER A 392 -26.19 1.62 -15.41
C SER A 392 -26.66 1.12 -14.05
N LYS A 393 -25.74 0.48 -13.31
CA LYS A 393 -26.04 -0.14 -12.00
C LYS A 393 -25.90 0.83 -10.85
N ALA A 394 -25.10 1.87 -11.02
CA ALA A 394 -24.87 2.88 -10.01
C ALA A 394 -24.71 4.27 -10.64
N ILE A 395 -25.03 5.30 -9.87
CA ILE A 395 -24.51 6.64 -10.10
C ILE A 395 -23.32 6.87 -9.18
N VAL A 396 -22.35 7.64 -9.66
CA VAL A 396 -21.17 8.07 -8.94
C VAL A 396 -21.23 9.58 -8.85
N VAL A 397 -21.10 10.10 -7.63
CA VAL A 397 -21.06 11.53 -7.36
C VAL A 397 -19.77 11.83 -6.64
N THR A 398 -18.99 12.74 -7.20
CA THR A 398 -17.70 13.15 -6.65
C THR A 398 -17.73 14.65 -6.34
N PHE A 399 -17.64 14.98 -5.07
CA PHE A 399 -17.30 16.32 -4.63
C PHE A 399 -15.78 16.47 -4.67
N LEU A 400 -15.29 17.66 -5.00
CA LEU A 400 -13.87 17.97 -5.07
C LEU A 400 -13.57 19.16 -4.15
N LEU A 401 -12.73 18.96 -3.15
CA LEU A 401 -12.28 20.03 -2.27
C LEU A 401 -10.85 20.46 -2.61
N HIS A 402 -10.56 21.72 -2.33
CA HIS A 402 -9.19 22.22 -2.41
C HIS A 402 -8.31 21.51 -1.38
N ASN A 403 -7.10 21.15 -1.81
CA ASN A 403 -6.08 20.55 -0.94
C ASN A 403 -4.90 21.51 -0.76
N ASP A 404 -4.08 21.27 0.26
CA ASP A 404 -2.92 22.08 0.59
C ASP A 404 -1.81 21.16 1.15
N ASN A 405 -0.56 21.50 0.86
CA ASN A 405 0.60 20.82 1.40
C ASN A 405 0.75 21.10 2.90
N ASN A 406 0.29 22.28 3.36
CA ASN A 406 0.29 22.61 4.77
C ASN A 406 -0.96 22.06 5.47
N GLN A 407 -0.78 20.99 6.24
CA GLN A 407 -1.89 20.36 6.98
C GLN A 407 -2.51 21.26 8.06
N THR A 408 -1.85 22.35 8.46
CA THR A 408 -2.38 23.31 9.44
C THR A 408 -2.99 24.55 8.77
N SER A 409 -3.16 24.57 7.45
CA SER A 409 -3.81 25.69 6.78
C SER A 409 -5.30 25.75 7.12
N ASP A 410 -5.83 26.98 7.16
CA ASP A 410 -7.26 27.19 7.43
C ASP A 410 -8.15 26.46 6.41
N GLN A 411 -7.70 26.34 5.16
CA GLN A 411 -8.40 25.60 4.11
C GLN A 411 -8.57 24.13 4.49
N ILE A 412 -7.49 23.46 4.91
CA ILE A 412 -7.54 22.04 5.29
C ILE A 412 -8.39 21.84 6.54
N ILE A 413 -8.27 22.73 7.53
CA ILE A 413 -9.08 22.65 8.75
C ILE A 413 -10.56 22.78 8.41
N ASN A 414 -10.93 23.75 7.57
CA ASN A 414 -12.29 23.96 7.12
C ASN A 414 -12.82 22.77 6.29
N SER A 415 -12.01 22.22 5.37
CA SER A 415 -12.36 21.02 4.62
C SER A 415 -12.60 19.82 5.53
N LYS A 416 -11.73 19.58 6.53
CA LYS A 416 -11.91 18.48 7.51
C LYS A 416 -13.21 18.63 8.33
N ILE A 417 -13.57 19.85 8.72
CA ILE A 417 -14.82 20.13 9.45
C ILE A 417 -16.04 19.81 8.57
N TRP A 418 -16.01 20.25 7.32
CA TRP A 418 -17.09 19.95 6.37
C TRP A 418 -17.17 18.47 6.04
N GLU A 419 -16.05 17.79 5.79
CA GLU A 419 -15.99 16.34 5.55
C GLU A 419 -16.56 15.52 6.71
N SER A 420 -16.30 15.92 7.97
CA SER A 420 -16.86 15.27 9.15
C SER A 420 -18.37 15.45 9.26
N THR A 421 -18.86 16.64 8.88
CA THR A 421 -20.29 16.96 8.82
C THR A 421 -20.97 16.17 7.71
N LEU A 422 -20.37 16.12 6.52
CA LEU A 422 -20.82 15.32 5.38
C LEU A 422 -20.90 13.85 5.77
N LYS A 423 -19.86 13.28 6.39
CA LYS A 423 -19.85 11.90 6.87
C LYS A 423 -21.04 11.62 7.79
N THR A 424 -21.29 12.50 8.77
CA THR A 424 -22.40 12.33 9.71
C THR A 424 -23.75 12.38 8.99
N TYR A 425 -23.91 13.31 8.05
CA TYR A 425 -25.11 13.40 7.21
C TYR A 425 -25.31 12.14 6.36
N LEU A 426 -24.25 11.65 5.69
CA LEU A 426 -24.32 10.47 4.83
C LEU A 426 -24.62 9.18 5.61
N ILE A 427 -24.11 9.03 6.83
CA ILE A 427 -24.47 7.90 7.71
C ILE A 427 -25.97 7.87 7.98
N ASN A 428 -26.57 9.02 8.31
CA ASN A 428 -28.02 9.10 8.52
C ASN A 428 -28.80 8.85 7.22
N LEU A 429 -28.27 9.35 6.10
CA LEU A 429 -28.86 9.15 4.77
C LEU A 429 -28.83 7.69 4.32
N GLN A 430 -27.85 6.88 4.77
CA GLN A 430 -27.80 5.44 4.45
C GLN A 430 -29.05 4.70 4.92
N ASP A 431 -29.57 5.01 6.12
CA ASP A 431 -30.79 4.39 6.63
C ASP A 431 -32.02 4.76 5.80
N ILE A 432 -32.10 6.04 5.37
CA ILE A 432 -33.16 6.54 4.49
C ILE A 432 -33.08 5.85 3.12
N ALA A 433 -31.89 5.77 2.52
CA ALA A 433 -31.65 5.10 1.26
C ALA A 433 -32.03 3.60 1.34
N TYR A 434 -31.68 2.93 2.43
CA TYR A 434 -32.03 1.53 2.67
C TYR A 434 -33.54 1.32 2.69
N SER A 435 -34.30 2.23 3.33
CA SER A 435 -35.77 2.17 3.36
C SER A 435 -36.42 2.29 1.98
N LYS A 436 -35.74 3.00 1.04
CA LYS A 436 -36.13 3.13 -0.38
C LYS A 436 -35.63 1.96 -1.25
N GLY A 437 -35.00 0.94 -0.67
CA GLY A 437 -34.45 -0.21 -1.41
C GLY A 437 -33.11 0.08 -2.10
N LEU A 438 -32.44 1.18 -1.74
CA LEU A 438 -31.17 1.61 -2.28
C LEU A 438 -30.02 1.24 -1.34
N ARG A 439 -28.82 1.17 -1.91
CA ARG A 439 -27.54 1.05 -1.23
C ARG A 439 -26.72 2.29 -1.52
N LEU A 440 -26.47 3.07 -0.47
CA LEU A 440 -25.58 4.22 -0.48
C LEU A 440 -24.26 3.83 0.18
N THR A 441 -23.15 4.04 -0.51
CA THR A 441 -21.80 3.89 0.03
C THR A 441 -21.00 5.14 -0.28
N PHE A 442 -20.11 5.55 0.62
CA PHE A 442 -19.35 6.78 0.44
C PHE A 442 -17.92 6.63 0.97
N SER A 443 -17.06 7.53 0.54
CA SER A 443 -15.70 7.71 1.05
C SER A 443 -15.40 9.20 1.11
N THR A 444 -14.83 9.64 2.24
CA THR A 444 -14.24 10.98 2.39
C THR A 444 -12.75 10.84 2.66
N GLU A 445 -11.97 11.88 2.38
CA GLU A 445 -10.52 11.86 2.55
C GLU A 445 -10.11 11.60 4.02
N ILE A 446 -10.80 12.20 5.01
CA ILE A 446 -10.55 11.89 6.44
C ILE A 446 -10.94 10.48 6.87
N SER A 447 -11.81 9.77 6.13
CA SER A 447 -12.36 8.48 6.60
C SER A 447 -11.28 7.42 6.79
N LEU A 448 -10.22 7.43 5.97
CA LEU A 448 -9.10 6.51 6.09
C LEU A 448 -8.29 6.77 7.38
N GLU A 449 -7.95 8.03 7.65
CA GLU A 449 -7.17 8.43 8.84
C GLU A 449 -7.95 8.12 10.12
N GLU A 450 -9.26 8.42 10.14
CA GLU A 450 -10.12 8.16 11.30
C GLU A 450 -10.27 6.66 11.60
N GLU A 451 -10.52 5.81 10.60
CA GLU A 451 -10.71 4.37 10.83
C GLU A 451 -9.39 3.68 11.22
N LEU A 452 -8.24 4.12 10.71
CA LEU A 452 -6.92 3.64 11.16
C LEU A 452 -6.65 3.99 12.63
N ASN A 453 -6.94 5.24 13.02
CA ASN A 453 -6.78 5.69 14.40
C ASN A 453 -7.75 4.97 15.37
N LYS A 454 -8.97 4.69 14.92
CA LYS A 454 -9.97 3.93 15.69
C LYS A 454 -9.57 2.48 15.90
N SER A 455 -9.02 1.80 14.89
CA SER A 455 -8.50 0.44 15.06
C SER A 455 -7.35 0.41 16.07
N THR A 456 -6.40 1.34 15.94
CA THR A 456 -5.23 1.44 16.83
C THR A 456 -5.65 1.67 18.30
N THR A 457 -6.57 2.58 18.55
CA THR A 457 -7.05 2.88 19.92
C THR A 457 -7.84 1.73 20.54
N THR A 458 -8.55 0.93 19.72
CA THR A 458 -9.29 -0.24 20.19
C THR A 458 -8.33 -1.35 20.63
N ASP A 459 -7.25 -1.57 19.90
CA ASP A 459 -6.30 -2.65 20.16
C ASP A 459 -5.38 -2.39 21.36
N ILE A 460 -5.10 -1.12 21.71
CA ILE A 460 -4.24 -0.76 22.84
C ILE A 460 -4.72 -1.41 24.15
N LYS A 461 -6.04 -1.46 24.41
CA LYS A 461 -6.60 -2.05 25.64
C LYS A 461 -6.48 -3.57 25.71
N ILE A 462 -6.23 -4.24 24.60
CA ILE A 462 -6.05 -5.69 24.55
C ILE A 462 -4.59 -6.06 24.83
N ILE A 463 -3.66 -5.21 24.41
CA ILE A 463 -2.21 -5.44 24.50
C ILE A 463 -1.65 -4.98 25.86
N VAL A 464 -2.16 -3.87 26.42
CA VAL A 464 -1.78 -3.32 27.73
C VAL A 464 -2.67 -3.88 28.81
#